data_AF-A0A1U5XN73-F1
#
_entry.id   AF-A0A1U5XN73-F1
#
_cell.length_a   1.000
_cell.length_b   1.000
_cell.length_c   1.000
_cell.angle_alpha   90.00
_cell.angle_beta   90.00
_cell.angle_gamma   90.00
#
_symmetry.space_group_name_H-M   'P 1'
#
loop_
_entity.id
_entity.type
_entity.pdbx_description
1 polymer ?
#
loop_
_entity_poly.entity_id
_entity_poly.type
_entity_poly.pdbx_seq_one_letter_code
_entity_poly.pdbx_strand_id
1 'polypeptide(L)'
;MCGRCDLRGVGQRLGLADQIGAVASSQREGQPGTGRGQCGEAIGSENPGRPGIPRIGDHERPGLVKGRERDRTLMLGSHVCDASPMTEPRTDSVGTPAVWPTRKEVAALIDHTLLKPEATPEDVRALVAEAVDLGVLAVCVSPSMLPVHLPEGVEKLLVAAVAGFPSGKHVSSIKAHEAALAVAAGAAEIDMVIDVGAAVAGDFAAVQADIEAVRRAVPSATLKVIIESAALLERSGAEAVRQACRVSEAAGADFVKTSTGFHPSGGATVEAVRIMAETVGDRLQVKASGGIRTAQDAAAMLEAGATRLGLSSSRAVLDGFPV
;
A
#
# COMPACT_ATOMS: atom_id res chain seq x y z
N MET A 1 31.23 23.99 50.63
CA MET A 1 31.06 23.13 51.82
C MET A 1 29.69 22.49 51.72
N CYS A 2 29.53 21.27 51.19
CA CYS A 2 29.65 19.98 51.89
C CYS A 2 28.74 19.93 53.13
N GLY A 3 27.81 19.00 53.35
CA GLY A 3 27.43 17.77 52.66
C GLY A 3 26.50 16.92 53.56
N ARG A 4 25.84 15.91 52.96
CA ARG A 4 25.30 14.62 53.49
C ARG A 4 24.24 14.13 52.48
N CYS A 5 24.51 13.20 51.57
CA CYS A 5 24.65 11.74 51.72
C CYS A 5 23.54 11.06 52.55
N ASP A 6 22.60 10.39 51.87
CA ASP A 6 22.10 9.08 52.27
C ASP A 6 21.95 8.18 51.03
N LEU A 7 22.50 6.97 51.14
CA LEU A 7 22.59 5.91 50.13
C LEU A 7 21.88 4.68 50.71
N ARG A 8 20.79 4.24 50.07
CA ARG A 8 20.29 2.85 50.11
C ARG A 8 19.77 2.56 48.69
N GLY A 9 20.45 1.74 47.88
CA GLY A 9 20.54 0.29 48.00
C GLY A 9 19.40 -0.35 47.20
N VAL A 10 19.49 -0.40 45.87
CA VAL A 10 19.77 -1.62 45.05
C VAL A 10 18.87 -2.82 45.41
N GLY A 11 17.96 -3.17 44.51
CA GLY A 11 17.10 -4.35 44.63
C GLY A 11 16.20 -4.63 43.42
N GLN A 12 16.80 -5.17 42.37
CA GLN A 12 16.27 -6.16 41.40
C GLN A 12 15.05 -5.87 40.50
N ARG A 13 15.31 -6.15 39.21
CA ARG A 13 14.40 -6.35 38.09
C ARG A 13 13.52 -7.60 38.31
N LEU A 14 12.34 -7.59 37.67
CA LEU A 14 11.60 -8.68 36.96
C LEU A 14 10.12 -8.26 36.97
N GLY A 15 9.52 -7.84 35.85
CA GLY A 15 8.91 -8.76 34.89
C GLY A 15 7.46 -8.30 34.67
N LEU A 16 7.21 -7.49 33.63
CA LEU A 16 5.86 -7.19 33.14
C LEU A 16 5.72 -7.82 31.75
N ALA A 17 5.88 -9.13 31.73
CA ALA A 17 5.60 -10.01 30.61
C ALA A 17 4.92 -11.24 31.20
N ASP A 18 3.70 -11.05 31.72
CA ASP A 18 2.79 -12.11 32.15
C ASP A 18 1.39 -11.52 32.38
N GLN A 19 0.75 -11.07 31.31
CA GLN A 19 -0.72 -10.93 31.25
C GLN A 19 -1.22 -11.28 29.85
N ILE A 20 -0.87 -12.46 29.35
CA ILE A 20 -1.58 -13.08 28.23
C ILE A 20 -1.66 -14.59 28.50
N GLY A 21 -2.80 -15.05 29.02
CA GLY A 21 -3.10 -16.47 29.10
C GLY A 21 -4.10 -16.85 30.19
N ALA A 22 -5.39 -16.84 29.88
CA ALA A 22 -6.37 -17.84 30.33
C ALA A 22 -7.80 -17.41 29.95
N VAL A 23 -8.27 -17.80 28.76
CA VAL A 23 -9.70 -18.06 28.55
C VAL A 23 -9.80 -19.44 27.91
N ALA A 24 -9.82 -20.46 28.76
CA ALA A 24 -10.19 -21.81 28.40
C ALA A 24 -11.36 -22.26 29.30
N SER A 25 -12.44 -22.64 28.63
CA SER A 25 -13.41 -23.67 29.04
C SER A 25 -13.97 -23.59 30.47
N SER A 26 -15.16 -22.99 30.61
CA SER A 26 -16.07 -23.33 31.71
C SER A 26 -16.86 -24.59 31.35
N GLN A 27 -16.42 -25.75 31.85
CA GLN A 27 -17.27 -26.93 31.97
C GLN A 27 -18.25 -26.73 33.14
N ARG A 28 -19.51 -27.09 32.93
CA ARG A 28 -20.51 -27.28 34.00
C ARG A 28 -20.61 -28.77 34.28
N GLU A 29 -20.43 -29.15 35.54
CA GLU A 29 -20.75 -30.46 36.08
C GLU A 29 -22.27 -30.64 36.20
N GLY A 30 -22.75 -31.85 35.91
CA GLY A 30 -24.13 -32.28 36.09
C GLY A 30 -24.23 -33.82 36.01
N GLN A 31 -24.45 -34.41 37.19
CA GLN A 31 -24.56 -35.82 37.62
C GLN A 31 -25.20 -36.92 36.72
N PRO A 32 -25.01 -38.22 37.08
CA PRO A 32 -25.15 -39.38 36.19
C PRO A 32 -26.54 -40.04 36.21
N GLY A 33 -26.94 -40.61 35.07
CA GLY A 33 -28.14 -41.42 34.91
C GLY A 33 -27.83 -42.77 34.25
N THR A 34 -28.22 -43.84 34.93
CA THR A 34 -28.07 -45.26 34.57
C THR A 34 -29.01 -45.67 33.44
N GLY A 35 -28.55 -46.54 32.52
CA GLY A 35 -29.43 -47.24 31.57
C GLY A 35 -28.69 -48.27 30.72
N ARG A 36 -28.93 -49.56 31.00
CA ARG A 36 -28.47 -50.72 30.23
C ARG A 36 -29.33 -50.93 28.97
N GLY A 37 -28.74 -51.50 27.91
CA GLY A 37 -29.44 -52.11 26.77
C GLY A 37 -28.46 -52.44 25.64
N GLN A 38 -27.76 -53.57 25.73
CA GLN A 38 -27.98 -54.83 24.98
C GLN A 38 -27.44 -54.83 23.54
N CYS A 39 -26.47 -55.72 23.33
CA CYS A 39 -25.94 -56.16 22.05
C CYS A 39 -26.94 -57.04 21.29
N GLY A 40 -26.89 -56.96 19.96
CA GLY A 40 -27.41 -57.97 19.05
C GLY A 40 -26.61 -57.95 17.75
N GLU A 41 -25.84 -59.02 17.51
CA GLU A 41 -25.22 -59.35 16.23
C GLU A 41 -26.28 -59.82 15.23
N ALA A 42 -26.07 -59.56 13.92
CA ALA A 42 -26.01 -60.60 12.88
C ALA A 42 -25.82 -60.02 11.45
N ILE A 43 -24.79 -60.55 10.76
CA ILE A 43 -24.70 -61.01 9.37
C ILE A 43 -24.92 -60.07 8.15
N GLY A 44 -23.80 -59.74 7.48
CA GLY A 44 -23.46 -60.13 6.09
C GLY A 44 -24.25 -59.62 4.87
N SER A 45 -23.60 -58.80 4.02
CA SER A 45 -23.54 -58.99 2.55
C SER A 45 -22.53 -58.04 1.87
N GLU A 46 -21.71 -58.56 0.98
CA GLU A 46 -20.69 -57.90 0.13
C GLU A 46 -21.31 -57.04 -1.00
N ASN A 47 -20.85 -55.77 -1.18
CA ASN A 47 -20.04 -55.19 -2.29
C ASN A 47 -20.88 -54.64 -3.50
N PRO A 48 -20.38 -53.81 -4.46
CA PRO A 48 -19.29 -52.82 -4.55
C PRO A 48 -19.77 -51.42 -5.05
N GLY A 49 -18.89 -50.39 -5.06
CA GLY A 49 -19.09 -49.21 -5.94
C GLY A 49 -18.46 -47.90 -5.47
N ARG A 50 -17.16 -47.70 -5.75
CA ARG A 50 -16.54 -46.36 -5.79
C ARG A 50 -15.74 -46.23 -7.09
N PRO A 51 -16.00 -45.23 -7.95
CA PRO A 51 -15.14 -44.98 -9.10
C PRO A 51 -13.87 -44.25 -8.66
N GLY A 52 -12.73 -44.79 -9.10
CA GLY A 52 -11.39 -44.26 -8.87
C GLY A 52 -10.99 -43.14 -9.83
N ILE A 53 -10.06 -42.31 -9.35
CA ILE A 53 -9.42 -41.19 -10.03
C ILE A 53 -8.47 -41.71 -11.13
N PRO A 54 -8.52 -41.23 -12.39
CA PRO A 54 -7.54 -41.62 -13.41
C PRO A 54 -6.22 -40.85 -13.25
N ARG A 55 -5.11 -41.58 -13.39
CA ARG A 55 -3.74 -41.07 -13.46
C ARG A 55 -3.46 -40.42 -14.81
N ILE A 56 -2.63 -39.38 -14.77
CA ILE A 56 -2.02 -38.68 -15.90
C ILE A 56 -1.01 -39.62 -16.59
N GLY A 57 -1.11 -39.73 -17.92
CA GLY A 57 -0.14 -40.42 -18.78
C GLY A 57 0.45 -39.43 -19.79
N ASP A 58 1.75 -39.57 -20.02
CA ASP A 58 2.58 -38.72 -20.88
C ASP A 58 2.45 -39.01 -22.38
N HIS A 59 2.81 -37.98 -23.16
CA HIS A 59 3.33 -37.95 -24.53
C HIS A 59 2.47 -38.48 -25.71
N GLU A 60 2.14 -37.59 -26.65
CA GLU A 60 2.77 -37.52 -27.99
C GLU A 60 2.22 -36.32 -28.81
N ARG A 61 3.10 -35.63 -29.56
CA ARG A 61 2.75 -34.54 -30.51
C ARG A 61 2.58 -35.13 -31.91
N PRO A 62 1.71 -34.53 -32.76
CA PRO A 62 2.05 -34.48 -34.18
C PRO A 62 1.71 -33.15 -34.88
N GLY A 63 2.54 -32.83 -35.89
CA GLY A 63 2.03 -32.35 -37.17
C GLY A 63 2.24 -30.88 -37.53
N LEU A 64 3.44 -30.54 -38.00
CA LEU A 64 3.72 -29.33 -38.78
C LEU A 64 3.24 -29.55 -40.24
N VAL A 65 2.27 -28.77 -40.72
CA VAL A 65 1.83 -28.79 -42.13
C VAL A 65 2.20 -27.48 -42.81
N LYS A 66 3.00 -27.62 -43.88
CA LYS A 66 3.46 -26.56 -44.79
C LYS A 66 2.30 -25.99 -45.62
N GLY A 67 2.12 -24.68 -45.56
CA GLY A 67 1.19 -23.91 -46.40
C GLY A 67 1.91 -23.19 -47.56
N ARG A 68 1.62 -23.66 -48.78
CA ARG A 68 2.03 -23.20 -50.11
C ARG A 68 1.97 -21.68 -50.36
N GLU A 69 3.03 -21.17 -51.00
CA GLU A 69 3.04 -19.95 -51.81
C GLU A 69 1.99 -20.01 -52.93
N ARG A 70 1.33 -18.86 -53.17
CA ARG A 70 0.68 -18.56 -54.45
C ARG A 70 1.01 -17.14 -54.88
N ASP A 71 1.81 -17.12 -55.92
CA ASP A 71 2.07 -16.06 -56.89
C ASP A 71 0.75 -15.47 -57.44
N ARG A 72 0.65 -14.14 -57.43
CA ARG A 72 -0.34 -13.36 -58.21
C ARG A 72 0.28 -12.04 -58.63
N THR A 73 0.89 -12.07 -59.81
CA THR A 73 1.04 -10.91 -60.69
C THR A 73 -0.35 -10.43 -61.13
N LEU A 74 -0.63 -9.12 -61.09
CA LEU A 74 -1.37 -8.38 -62.14
C LEU A 74 -1.48 -6.86 -61.83
N MET A 75 -1.07 -6.12 -62.84
CA MET A 75 -1.59 -4.83 -63.35
C MET A 75 -1.17 -3.50 -62.72
N LEU A 76 -0.52 -2.73 -63.60
CA LEU A 76 -0.28 -1.31 -63.55
C LEU A 76 -1.58 -0.52 -63.33
N GLY A 77 -1.51 0.44 -62.41
CA GLY A 77 -2.44 1.56 -62.31
C GLY A 77 -1.62 2.81 -62.00
N SER A 78 -1.39 3.62 -63.03
CA SER A 78 -0.75 4.93 -62.94
C SER A 78 -1.68 5.93 -62.27
N HIS A 79 -1.40 6.30 -61.02
CA HIS A 79 -1.93 7.50 -60.41
C HIS A 79 -0.77 8.32 -59.83
N VAL A 80 -0.56 9.47 -60.48
CA VAL A 80 0.33 10.53 -60.03
C VAL A 80 -0.35 11.20 -58.85
N CYS A 81 0.18 11.00 -57.65
CA CYS A 81 -0.26 11.70 -56.44
C CYS A 81 0.80 12.75 -56.09
N ASP A 82 0.33 13.98 -56.02
CA ASP A 82 1.05 15.22 -55.77
C ASP A 82 1.84 15.18 -54.45
N ALA A 83 3.15 15.44 -54.52
CA ALA A 83 4.03 15.44 -53.36
C ALA A 83 4.01 16.82 -52.69
N SER A 84 3.05 17.05 -51.80
CA SER A 84 3.15 18.11 -50.80
C SER A 84 4.07 17.66 -49.65
N PRO A 85 5.01 18.50 -49.18
CA PRO A 85 5.92 18.10 -48.12
C PRO A 85 5.16 17.92 -46.80
N MET A 86 5.21 16.70 -46.28
CA MET A 86 4.82 16.35 -44.91
C MET A 86 5.62 17.22 -43.94
N THR A 87 4.94 18.12 -43.26
CA THR A 87 5.50 18.83 -42.12
C THR A 87 5.62 17.84 -40.97
N GLU A 88 6.84 17.67 -40.45
CA GLU A 88 7.10 16.81 -39.30
C GLU A 88 6.23 17.21 -38.10
N PRO A 89 5.70 16.25 -37.33
CA PRO A 89 4.94 16.57 -36.13
C PRO A 89 5.89 17.23 -35.13
N ARG A 90 5.57 18.47 -34.75
CA ARG A 90 6.21 19.16 -33.64
C ARG A 90 6.05 18.29 -32.40
N THR A 91 7.18 17.85 -31.84
CA THR A 91 7.22 17.36 -30.48
C THR A 91 6.87 18.54 -29.59
N ASP A 92 5.66 18.54 -29.04
CA ASP A 92 5.31 19.44 -27.95
C ASP A 92 6.22 19.07 -26.77
N SER A 93 7.33 19.79 -26.65
CA SER A 93 8.17 19.75 -25.47
C SER A 93 7.29 20.14 -24.31
N VAL A 94 6.94 19.18 -23.45
CA VAL A 94 6.36 19.43 -22.14
C VAL A 94 7.24 20.49 -21.49
N GLY A 95 6.68 21.70 -21.35
CA GLY A 95 7.43 22.87 -20.94
C GLY A 95 8.13 22.61 -19.62
N THR A 96 9.44 22.85 -19.56
CA THR A 96 10.18 22.84 -18.31
C THR A 96 9.50 23.83 -17.35
N PRO A 97 9.13 23.43 -16.13
CA PRO A 97 8.58 24.35 -15.12
C PRO A 97 9.43 25.62 -15.03
N ALA A 98 8.76 26.78 -15.00
CA ALA A 98 9.43 28.08 -15.05
C ALA A 98 10.44 28.30 -13.90
N VAL A 99 10.29 27.59 -12.77
CA VAL A 99 11.28 27.40 -11.71
C VAL A 99 11.08 26.02 -11.09
N TRP A 100 12.13 25.21 -11.01
CA TRP A 100 12.09 23.93 -10.29
C TRP A 100 12.25 24.14 -8.78
N PRO A 101 11.57 23.35 -7.92
CA PRO A 101 11.82 23.41 -6.48
C PRO A 101 13.25 22.98 -6.15
N THR A 102 13.80 23.51 -5.07
CA THR A 102 15.13 23.12 -4.57
C THR A 102 15.10 21.71 -3.99
N ARG A 103 16.26 21.05 -3.95
CA ARG A 103 16.48 19.75 -3.31
C ARG A 103 15.93 19.74 -1.88
N LYS A 104 16.19 20.81 -1.13
CA LYS A 104 15.77 20.93 0.26
C LYS A 104 14.24 21.04 0.40
N GLU A 105 13.59 21.80 -0.47
CA GLU A 105 12.12 21.90 -0.49
C GLU A 105 11.48 20.56 -0.82
N VAL A 106 12.00 19.84 -1.81
CA VAL A 106 11.48 18.51 -2.17
C VAL A 106 11.73 17.49 -1.05
N ALA A 107 12.91 17.50 -0.42
CA ALA A 107 13.23 16.60 0.70
C ALA A 107 12.22 16.73 1.84
N ALA A 108 11.84 17.98 2.17
CA ALA A 108 10.83 18.27 3.20
C ALA A 108 9.41 17.75 2.89
N LEU A 109 9.18 17.17 1.71
CA LEU A 109 7.92 16.57 1.27
C LEU A 109 8.04 15.06 1.03
N ILE A 110 9.17 14.42 1.38
CA ILE A 110 9.39 13.00 1.09
C ILE A 110 9.13 12.14 2.32
N ASP A 111 8.35 11.08 2.10
CA ASP A 111 8.27 9.91 2.96
C ASP A 111 9.16 8.80 2.36
N HIS A 112 10.35 8.60 2.93
CA HIS A 112 11.32 7.61 2.46
C HIS A 112 10.91 6.20 2.92
N THR A 113 10.65 5.31 1.97
CA THR A 113 9.79 4.14 2.19
C THR A 113 10.51 2.82 1.99
N LEU A 114 10.33 1.88 2.93
CA LEU A 114 10.72 0.47 2.81
C LEU A 114 9.57 -0.44 3.26
N LEU A 115 8.95 -1.13 2.30
CA LEU A 115 7.79 -2.01 2.52
C LEU A 115 7.96 -3.39 1.87
N LYS A 116 9.20 -3.74 1.49
CA LYS A 116 9.49 -5.07 0.94
C LYS A 116 9.25 -6.14 2.01
N PRO A 117 8.54 -7.24 1.71
CA PRO A 117 8.27 -8.30 2.69
C PRO A 117 9.54 -8.92 3.31
N GLU A 118 10.63 -8.95 2.56
CA GLU A 118 11.93 -9.49 2.98
C GLU A 118 12.82 -8.49 3.75
N ALA A 119 12.36 -7.26 3.98
CA ALA A 119 13.10 -6.26 4.72
C ALA A 119 13.43 -6.74 6.14
N THR A 120 14.61 -6.38 6.63
CA THR A 120 15.12 -6.74 7.96
C THR A 120 15.23 -5.51 8.87
N PRO A 121 15.40 -5.68 10.19
CA PRO A 121 15.72 -4.57 11.09
C PRO A 121 16.99 -3.80 10.68
N GLU A 122 17.99 -4.49 10.13
CA GLU A 122 19.21 -3.88 9.56
C GLU A 122 18.87 -2.93 8.41
N ASP A 123 17.98 -3.34 7.50
CA ASP A 123 17.54 -2.51 6.38
C ASP A 123 16.77 -1.27 6.84
N VAL A 124 15.96 -1.40 7.90
CA VAL A 124 15.26 -0.25 8.51
C VAL A 124 16.25 0.71 9.17
N ARG A 125 17.31 0.22 9.82
CA ARG A 125 18.38 1.10 10.33
C ARG A 125 19.10 1.83 9.21
N ALA A 126 19.36 1.17 8.09
CA ALA A 126 19.95 1.81 6.91
C ALA A 126 19.02 2.86 6.30
N LEU A 127 17.71 2.56 6.19
CA LEU A 127 16.68 3.50 5.74
C LEU A 127 16.66 4.77 6.59
N VAL A 128 16.69 4.63 7.92
CA VAL A 128 16.69 5.79 8.84
C VAL A 128 17.97 6.62 8.68
N ALA A 129 19.14 5.97 8.58
CA ALA A 129 20.40 6.68 8.37
C ALA A 129 20.38 7.48 7.06
N GLU A 130 19.88 6.90 5.97
CA GLU A 130 19.73 7.59 4.69
C GLU A 130 18.69 8.71 4.76
N ALA A 131 17.55 8.50 5.42
CA ALA A 131 16.53 9.53 5.61
C ALA A 131 17.09 10.77 6.34
N VAL A 132 17.91 10.56 7.37
CA VAL A 132 18.57 11.65 8.11
C VAL A 132 19.56 12.40 7.23
N ASP A 133 20.43 11.70 6.48
CA ASP A 133 21.39 12.32 5.56
C ASP A 133 20.69 13.15 4.48
N LEU A 134 19.58 12.63 3.94
CA LEU A 134 18.80 13.31 2.91
C LEU A 134 17.95 14.47 3.45
N GLY A 135 17.74 14.56 4.77
CA GLY A 135 16.85 15.55 5.37
C GLY A 135 15.39 15.40 4.95
N VAL A 136 14.94 14.16 4.73
CA VAL A 136 13.53 13.90 4.36
C VAL A 136 12.59 14.07 5.55
N LEU A 137 11.31 14.24 5.27
CA LEU A 137 10.31 14.48 6.30
C LEU A 137 10.00 13.25 7.16
N ALA A 138 9.84 12.09 6.52
CA ALA A 138 9.41 10.88 7.20
C ALA A 138 10.10 9.62 6.67
N VAL A 139 10.11 8.57 7.48
CA VAL A 139 10.28 7.19 7.02
C VAL A 139 8.96 6.45 7.05
N CYS A 140 8.73 5.54 6.09
CA CYS A 140 7.53 4.71 6.04
C CYS A 140 7.89 3.23 6.03
N VAL A 141 7.39 2.49 7.02
CA VAL A 141 7.73 1.07 7.27
C VAL A 141 6.50 0.19 7.51
N SER A 142 6.68 -1.12 7.45
CA SER A 142 5.65 -2.09 7.84
C SER A 142 5.44 -2.09 9.36
N PRO A 143 4.22 -2.37 9.87
CA PRO A 143 3.95 -2.39 11.32
C PRO A 143 4.88 -3.30 12.13
N SER A 144 5.30 -4.43 11.57
CA SER A 144 6.22 -5.37 12.22
C SER A 144 7.65 -4.83 12.42
N MET A 145 7.96 -3.67 11.85
CA MET A 145 9.25 -2.97 12.02
C MET A 145 9.22 -1.93 13.14
N LEU A 146 8.08 -1.72 13.77
CA LEU A 146 7.95 -0.80 14.90
C LEU A 146 8.31 -1.50 16.23
N PRO A 147 8.86 -0.76 17.20
CA PRO A 147 9.24 0.66 17.12
C PRO A 147 10.51 0.89 16.28
N VAL A 148 10.52 2.00 15.52
CA VAL A 148 11.72 2.45 14.80
C VAL A 148 12.56 3.30 15.75
N HIS A 149 13.82 2.92 15.96
CA HIS A 149 14.75 3.67 16.79
C HIS A 149 15.47 4.76 15.97
N LEU A 150 15.27 6.02 16.35
CA LEU A 150 15.96 7.17 15.75
C LEU A 150 17.30 7.44 16.44
N PRO A 151 18.34 7.89 15.72
CA PRO A 151 19.59 8.34 16.32
C PRO A 151 19.39 9.52 17.27
N GLU A 152 20.26 9.65 18.27
CA GLU A 152 20.22 10.76 19.22
C GLU A 152 20.35 12.11 18.50
N GLY A 153 19.50 13.09 18.86
CA GLY A 153 19.44 14.40 18.21
C GLY A 153 18.58 14.48 16.94
N VAL A 154 17.99 13.36 16.48
CA VAL A 154 17.06 13.34 15.33
C VAL A 154 15.61 13.33 15.83
N GLU A 155 15.09 14.51 16.15
CA GLU A 155 13.71 14.66 16.68
C GLU A 155 12.67 14.99 15.60
N LYS A 156 13.11 15.39 14.40
CA LYS A 156 12.22 15.90 13.34
C LYS A 156 11.77 14.85 12.33
N LEU A 157 12.41 13.67 12.30
CA LEU A 157 12.07 12.63 11.35
C LEU A 157 10.81 11.90 11.82
N LEU A 158 9.73 12.02 11.05
CA LEU A 158 8.47 11.34 11.37
C LEU A 158 8.56 9.85 11.03
N VAL A 159 7.86 9.03 11.81
CA VAL A 159 7.67 7.61 11.51
C VAL A 159 6.23 7.39 11.05
N ALA A 160 6.08 6.94 9.81
CA ALA A 160 4.82 6.50 9.24
C ALA A 160 4.78 4.96 9.17
N ALA A 161 3.59 4.40 9.34
CA ALA A 161 3.34 2.97 9.14
C ALA A 161 2.14 2.72 8.25
N VAL A 162 2.13 1.60 7.53
CA VAL A 162 1.00 1.21 6.69
C VAL A 162 -0.05 0.40 7.46
N ALA A 163 -1.32 0.45 7.06
CA ALA A 163 -2.39 -0.37 7.64
C ALA A 163 -3.30 -1.02 6.57
N GLY A 164 -3.66 -2.28 6.76
CA GLY A 164 -4.41 -3.07 5.78
C GLY A 164 -3.68 -3.23 4.44
N PHE A 165 -2.34 -3.19 4.46
CA PHE A 165 -1.50 -3.02 3.28
C PHE A 165 -0.89 -4.34 2.79
N PRO A 166 -0.64 -4.52 1.47
CA PRO A 166 -1.04 -3.63 0.38
C PRO A 166 -2.45 -3.89 -0.15
N SER A 167 -3.09 -5.00 0.24
CA SER A 167 -4.29 -5.47 -0.46
C SER A 167 -5.54 -4.63 -0.22
N GLY A 168 -5.65 -3.97 0.95
CA GLY A 168 -6.88 -3.35 1.41
C GLY A 168 -7.99 -4.33 1.79
N LYS A 169 -7.80 -5.64 1.57
CA LYS A 169 -8.79 -6.71 1.80
C LYS A 169 -8.70 -7.29 3.21
N HIS A 170 -8.87 -6.41 4.18
CA HIS A 170 -8.95 -6.73 5.60
C HIS A 170 -10.25 -6.16 6.16
N VAL A 171 -10.84 -6.81 7.16
CA VAL A 171 -12.00 -6.24 7.84
C VAL A 171 -11.61 -5.00 8.64
N SER A 172 -12.53 -4.05 8.79
CA SER A 172 -12.25 -2.73 9.37
C SER A 172 -11.70 -2.77 10.80
N SER A 173 -12.16 -3.73 11.60
CA SER A 173 -11.65 -3.92 12.97
C SER A 173 -10.17 -4.32 13.00
N ILE A 174 -9.69 -5.07 12.00
CA ILE A 174 -8.29 -5.46 11.89
C ILE A 174 -7.43 -4.26 11.48
N LYS A 175 -7.87 -3.48 10.48
CA LYS A 175 -7.16 -2.26 10.08
C LYS A 175 -7.06 -1.25 11.23
N ALA A 176 -8.17 -1.06 11.96
CA ALA A 176 -8.22 -0.18 13.12
C ALA A 176 -7.29 -0.63 14.24
N HIS A 177 -7.25 -1.94 14.53
CA HIS A 177 -6.37 -2.49 15.55
C HIS A 177 -4.90 -2.40 15.16
N GLU A 178 -4.56 -2.72 13.91
CA GLU A 178 -3.20 -2.61 13.37
C GLU A 178 -2.70 -1.15 13.44
N ALA A 179 -3.52 -0.19 13.03
CA ALA A 179 -3.20 1.24 13.13
C ALA A 179 -2.98 1.68 14.59
N ALA A 180 -3.84 1.26 15.51
CA ALA A 180 -3.70 1.59 16.93
C ALA A 180 -2.40 1.02 17.54
N LEU A 181 -2.05 -0.23 17.20
CA LEU A 181 -0.78 -0.84 17.63
C LEU A 181 0.42 -0.10 17.05
N ALA A 182 0.36 0.31 15.77
CA ALA A 182 1.43 1.06 15.14
C ALA A 182 1.65 2.43 15.83
N VAL A 183 0.57 3.16 16.13
CA VAL A 183 0.66 4.44 16.86
C VAL A 183 1.18 4.22 18.29
N ALA A 184 0.72 3.18 18.99
CA ALA A 184 1.24 2.83 20.31
C ALA A 184 2.73 2.47 20.28
N ALA A 185 3.22 1.94 19.17
CA ALA A 185 4.63 1.65 18.92
C ALA A 185 5.42 2.83 18.34
N GLY A 186 4.86 4.04 18.31
CA GLY A 186 5.56 5.29 18.00
C GLY A 186 5.36 5.82 16.57
N ALA A 187 4.47 5.23 15.76
CA ALA A 187 4.11 5.83 14.47
C ALA A 187 3.31 7.13 14.70
N ALA A 188 3.76 8.22 14.08
CA ALA A 188 3.06 9.51 14.05
C ALA A 188 2.01 9.59 12.94
N GLU A 189 2.18 8.78 11.90
CA GLU A 189 1.31 8.78 10.72
C GLU A 189 0.93 7.35 10.30
N ILE A 190 -0.29 7.18 9.76
CA ILE A 190 -0.81 5.92 9.24
C ILE A 190 -1.20 6.08 7.78
N ASP A 191 -0.68 5.21 6.91
CA ASP A 191 -1.05 5.09 5.50
C ASP A 191 -1.93 3.83 5.32
N MET A 192 -3.25 3.96 5.43
CA MET A 192 -4.18 2.84 5.28
C MET A 192 -4.55 2.58 3.82
N VAL A 193 -4.90 1.35 3.45
CA VAL A 193 -5.45 1.01 2.11
C VAL A 193 -6.96 0.80 2.19
N ILE A 194 -7.73 1.42 1.30
CA ILE A 194 -9.18 1.19 1.19
C ILE A 194 -9.48 -0.25 0.74
N ASP A 195 -10.70 -0.75 0.97
CA ASP A 195 -11.17 -1.89 0.18
C ASP A 195 -11.45 -1.43 -1.27
N VAL A 196 -10.46 -1.64 -2.15
CA VAL A 196 -10.53 -1.29 -3.58
C VAL A 196 -11.70 -2.02 -4.27
N GLY A 197 -12.00 -3.24 -3.87
CA GLY A 197 -13.11 -4.01 -4.45
C GLY A 197 -14.48 -3.42 -4.10
N ALA A 198 -14.65 -2.91 -2.87
CA ALA A 198 -15.85 -2.21 -2.46
C ALA A 198 -16.03 -0.91 -3.26
N ALA A 199 -14.96 -0.12 -3.43
CA ALA A 199 -14.97 1.08 -4.27
C ALA A 199 -15.32 0.78 -5.74
N VAL A 200 -14.73 -0.28 -6.33
CA VAL A 200 -15.04 -0.72 -7.71
C VAL A 200 -16.50 -1.17 -7.84
N ALA A 201 -17.09 -1.75 -6.80
CA ALA A 201 -18.49 -2.12 -6.75
C ALA A 201 -19.45 -0.93 -6.49
N GLY A 202 -18.91 0.28 -6.25
CA GLY A 202 -19.69 1.46 -5.92
C GLY A 202 -20.16 1.53 -4.46
N ASP A 203 -19.71 0.61 -3.60
CA ASP A 203 -20.06 0.60 -2.17
C ASP A 203 -19.16 1.55 -1.37
N PHE A 204 -19.31 2.84 -1.65
CA PHE A 204 -18.56 3.89 -0.98
C PHE A 204 -18.98 4.10 0.48
N ALA A 205 -20.16 3.59 0.87
CA ALA A 205 -20.57 3.57 2.27
C ALA A 205 -19.70 2.60 3.08
N ALA A 206 -19.43 1.41 2.55
CA ALA A 206 -18.49 0.47 3.17
C ALA A 206 -17.07 1.04 3.22
N VAL A 207 -16.61 1.70 2.15
CA VAL A 207 -15.30 2.37 2.12
C VAL A 207 -15.21 3.46 3.20
N GLN A 208 -16.23 4.32 3.33
CA GLN A 208 -16.27 5.36 4.35
C GLN A 208 -16.22 4.77 5.76
N ALA A 209 -17.07 3.77 6.05
CA ALA A 209 -17.14 3.14 7.36
C ALA A 209 -15.79 2.47 7.76
N ASP A 210 -15.08 1.91 6.78
CA ASP A 210 -13.75 1.33 6.98
C ASP A 210 -12.72 2.40 7.40
N ILE A 211 -12.73 3.56 6.73
CA ILE A 211 -11.84 4.69 7.06
C ILE A 211 -12.20 5.28 8.43
N GLU A 212 -13.49 5.47 8.72
CA GLU A 212 -13.98 5.97 10.02
C GLU A 212 -13.57 5.05 11.18
N ALA A 213 -13.55 3.73 10.96
CA ALA A 213 -13.09 2.77 11.96
C ALA A 213 -11.60 2.99 12.30
N VAL A 214 -10.74 3.16 11.29
CA VAL A 214 -9.33 3.46 11.48
C VAL A 214 -9.15 4.83 12.12
N ARG A 215 -9.83 5.87 11.62
CA ARG A 215 -9.76 7.24 12.15
C ARG A 215 -10.04 7.28 13.65
N ARG A 216 -11.11 6.61 14.11
CA ARG A 216 -11.49 6.54 15.53
C ARG A 216 -10.45 5.84 16.40
N ALA A 217 -9.71 4.88 15.84
CA ALA A 217 -8.68 4.15 16.58
C ALA A 217 -7.39 4.95 16.76
N VAL A 218 -7.13 5.94 15.89
CA VAL A 218 -5.91 6.75 15.91
C VAL A 218 -6.18 8.25 15.84
N PRO A 219 -7.04 8.86 16.69
CA PRO A 219 -7.57 10.21 16.50
C PRO A 219 -6.52 11.34 16.42
N SER A 220 -5.31 11.12 16.93
CA SER A 220 -4.22 12.11 16.94
C SER A 220 -3.16 11.90 15.85
N ALA A 221 -3.15 10.77 15.15
CA ALA A 221 -2.16 10.48 14.11
C ALA A 221 -2.56 11.13 12.77
N THR A 222 -1.61 11.47 11.91
CA THR A 222 -1.95 11.84 10.52
C THR A 222 -2.44 10.59 9.78
N LEU A 223 -3.68 10.58 9.30
CA LEU A 223 -4.27 9.47 8.55
C LEU A 223 -4.26 9.76 7.04
N LYS A 224 -3.56 8.93 6.29
CA LYS A 224 -3.50 8.95 4.83
C LYS A 224 -4.23 7.75 4.25
N VAL A 225 -5.11 7.98 3.29
CA VAL A 225 -5.93 6.93 2.67
C VAL A 225 -5.44 6.63 1.27
N ILE A 226 -4.84 5.45 1.08
CA ILE A 226 -4.44 4.92 -0.22
C ILE A 226 -5.68 4.44 -0.96
N ILE A 227 -6.05 5.15 -2.03
CA ILE A 227 -7.24 4.83 -2.83
C ILE A 227 -6.96 3.85 -3.97
N GLU A 228 -5.69 3.53 -4.20
CA GLU A 228 -5.21 2.72 -5.34
C GLU A 228 -5.71 3.27 -6.69
N SER A 229 -5.39 4.54 -6.94
CA SER A 229 -5.98 5.36 -8.01
C SER A 229 -5.85 4.75 -9.40
N ALA A 230 -4.73 4.10 -9.71
CA ALA A 230 -4.52 3.42 -10.99
C ALA A 230 -5.56 2.30 -11.21
N ALA A 231 -5.84 1.51 -10.16
CA ALA A 231 -6.85 0.46 -10.22
C ALA A 231 -8.27 1.03 -10.37
N LEU A 232 -8.60 2.10 -9.64
CA LEU A 232 -9.91 2.75 -9.75
C LEU A 232 -10.14 3.37 -11.13
N LEU A 233 -9.14 4.06 -11.68
CA LEU A 233 -9.22 4.62 -13.03
C LEU A 233 -9.44 3.54 -14.08
N GLU A 234 -8.65 2.47 -14.04
CA GLU A 234 -8.74 1.34 -14.98
C GLU A 234 -10.12 0.64 -14.90
N ARG A 235 -10.62 0.43 -13.68
CA ARG A 235 -11.80 -0.43 -13.44
C ARG A 235 -13.13 0.31 -13.42
N SER A 236 -13.13 1.58 -13.00
CA SER A 236 -14.34 2.34 -12.67
C SER A 236 -14.28 3.82 -13.09
N GLY A 237 -13.14 4.29 -13.60
CA GLY A 237 -12.96 5.65 -14.13
C GLY A 237 -12.79 6.74 -13.07
N ALA A 238 -12.68 7.98 -13.55
CA ALA A 238 -12.36 9.15 -12.73
C ALA A 238 -13.38 9.42 -11.62
N GLU A 239 -14.67 9.10 -11.81
CA GLU A 239 -15.67 9.36 -10.75
C GLU A 239 -15.48 8.47 -9.52
N ALA A 240 -14.98 7.23 -9.69
CA ALA A 240 -14.64 6.39 -8.54
C ALA A 240 -13.47 6.97 -7.73
N VAL A 241 -12.49 7.59 -8.40
CA VAL A 241 -11.40 8.32 -7.74
C VAL A 241 -11.93 9.52 -6.96
N ARG A 242 -12.81 10.33 -7.57
CA ARG A 242 -13.43 11.48 -6.87
C ARG A 242 -14.24 11.04 -5.66
N GLN A 243 -15.03 9.99 -5.81
CA GLN A 243 -15.87 9.50 -4.73
C GLN A 243 -15.04 8.89 -3.59
N ALA A 244 -13.95 8.16 -3.90
CA ALA A 244 -13.00 7.69 -2.90
C ALA A 244 -12.37 8.86 -2.11
N CYS A 245 -12.04 9.96 -2.79
CA CYS A 245 -11.54 11.17 -2.13
C CYS A 245 -12.58 11.80 -1.20
N ARG A 246 -13.82 11.98 -1.69
CA ARG A 246 -14.92 12.58 -0.91
C ARG A 246 -15.24 11.78 0.35
N VAL A 247 -15.29 10.45 0.26
CA VAL A 247 -15.53 9.62 1.45
C VAL A 247 -14.34 9.57 2.40
N SER A 248 -13.11 9.68 1.89
CA SER A 248 -11.92 9.83 2.73
C SER A 248 -11.96 11.14 3.52
N GLU A 249 -12.36 12.24 2.86
CA GLU A 249 -12.58 13.53 3.50
C GLU A 249 -13.69 13.45 4.55
N ALA A 250 -14.86 12.91 4.20
CA ALA A 250 -15.99 12.79 5.12
C ALA A 250 -15.66 11.92 6.36
N ALA A 251 -14.80 10.92 6.20
CA ALA A 251 -14.34 10.05 7.28
C ALA A 251 -13.24 10.69 8.18
N GLY A 252 -12.79 11.91 7.86
CA GLY A 252 -11.79 12.64 8.65
C GLY A 252 -10.34 12.24 8.36
N ALA A 253 -10.04 11.75 7.15
CA ALA A 253 -8.66 11.58 6.71
C ALA A 253 -7.96 12.93 6.52
N ASP A 254 -6.64 12.95 6.70
CA ASP A 254 -5.80 14.14 6.52
C ASP A 254 -5.21 14.18 5.09
N PHE A 255 -5.03 13.01 4.48
CA PHE A 255 -4.52 12.85 3.12
C PHE A 255 -5.32 11.81 2.33
N VAL A 256 -5.39 12.05 1.02
CA VAL A 256 -5.59 10.99 0.03
C VAL A 256 -4.25 10.64 -0.62
N LYS A 257 -3.99 9.35 -0.83
CA LYS A 257 -2.74 8.82 -1.37
C LYS A 257 -3.02 7.99 -2.63
N THR A 258 -2.22 8.16 -3.67
CA THR A 258 -2.46 7.49 -4.95
C THR A 258 -2.39 5.97 -4.84
N SER A 259 -1.22 5.42 -4.49
CA SER A 259 -0.96 4.01 -4.76
C SER A 259 -0.10 3.32 -3.71
N THR A 260 -0.25 2.00 -3.62
CA THR A 260 0.59 1.14 -2.78
C THR A 260 1.98 0.91 -3.39
N GLY A 261 2.07 0.90 -4.72
CA GLY A 261 3.25 0.46 -5.46
C GLY A 261 3.33 -1.06 -5.69
N PHE A 262 2.30 -1.81 -5.27
CA PHE A 262 2.24 -3.28 -5.40
C PHE A 262 1.15 -3.75 -6.38
N HIS A 263 0.18 -2.89 -6.73
CA HIS A 263 -0.90 -3.25 -7.65
C HIS A 263 -0.42 -3.28 -9.12
N PRO A 264 -0.82 -4.28 -9.93
CA PRO A 264 -0.34 -4.43 -11.31
C PRO A 264 -0.79 -3.31 -12.26
N SER A 265 -1.90 -2.62 -11.99
CA SER A 265 -2.36 -1.46 -12.79
C SER A 265 -1.42 -0.26 -12.72
N GLY A 266 -0.46 -0.23 -11.79
CA GLY A 266 0.58 0.79 -11.73
C GLY A 266 0.54 1.67 -10.47
N GLY A 267 1.23 2.81 -10.55
CA GLY A 267 1.44 3.75 -9.45
C GLY A 267 0.79 5.12 -9.68
N ALA A 268 1.43 6.16 -9.18
CA ALA A 268 0.98 7.54 -9.35
C ALA A 268 1.01 7.96 -10.83
N THR A 269 -0.03 8.66 -11.26
CA THR A 269 -0.10 9.34 -12.56
C THR A 269 -0.48 10.81 -12.34
N VAL A 270 -0.01 11.69 -13.23
CA VAL A 270 -0.36 13.13 -13.21
C VAL A 270 -1.88 13.32 -13.27
N GLU A 271 -2.57 12.50 -14.07
CA GLU A 271 -4.04 12.49 -14.15
C GLU A 271 -4.69 12.19 -12.80
N ALA A 272 -4.27 11.11 -12.13
CA ALA A 272 -4.83 10.75 -10.84
C ALA A 272 -4.60 11.84 -9.79
N VAL A 273 -3.38 12.38 -9.73
CA VAL A 273 -3.03 13.45 -8.77
C VAL A 273 -3.87 14.71 -9.02
N ARG A 274 -4.05 15.13 -10.28
CA ARG A 274 -4.91 16.29 -10.60
C ARG A 274 -6.36 16.07 -10.18
N ILE A 275 -6.94 14.91 -10.53
CA ILE A 275 -8.32 14.57 -10.13
C ILE A 275 -8.46 14.61 -8.60
N MET A 276 -7.50 14.03 -7.88
CA MET A 276 -7.50 14.02 -6.42
C MET A 276 -7.41 15.45 -5.86
N ALA A 277 -6.43 16.24 -6.30
CA ALA A 277 -6.20 17.61 -5.85
C ALA A 277 -7.40 18.53 -6.14
N GLU A 278 -7.98 18.47 -7.34
CA GLU A 278 -9.19 19.20 -7.70
C GLU A 278 -10.39 18.80 -6.83
N THR A 279 -10.49 17.52 -6.47
CA THR A 279 -11.61 17.02 -5.65
C THR A 279 -11.52 17.51 -4.22
N VAL A 280 -10.33 17.38 -3.60
CA VAL A 280 -10.16 17.70 -2.17
C VAL A 280 -9.87 19.18 -1.90
N GLY A 281 -9.33 19.91 -2.87
CA GLY A 281 -8.89 21.29 -2.69
C GLY A 281 -7.99 21.45 -1.46
N ASP A 282 -8.20 22.52 -0.68
CA ASP A 282 -7.41 22.79 0.53
C ASP A 282 -7.85 21.98 1.77
N ARG A 283 -8.83 21.08 1.63
CA ARG A 283 -9.44 20.39 2.76
C ARG A 283 -8.61 19.17 3.19
N LEU A 284 -8.05 18.44 2.23
CA LEU A 284 -7.09 17.35 2.45
C LEU A 284 -5.82 17.59 1.64
N GLN A 285 -4.75 16.95 2.07
CA GLN A 285 -3.50 16.90 1.34
C GLN A 285 -3.45 15.70 0.36
N VAL A 286 -2.56 15.76 -0.64
CA VAL A 286 -2.42 14.70 -1.66
C VAL A 286 -1.01 14.11 -1.61
N LYS A 287 -0.92 12.79 -1.37
CA LYS A 287 0.36 12.05 -1.43
C LYS A 287 0.45 11.25 -2.72
N ALA A 288 1.43 11.55 -3.56
CA ALA A 288 1.76 10.76 -4.74
C ALA A 288 2.79 9.67 -4.39
N SER A 289 2.50 8.42 -4.73
CA SER A 289 3.41 7.29 -4.51
C SER A 289 3.23 6.18 -5.54
N GLY A 290 4.30 5.41 -5.75
CA GLY A 290 4.37 4.32 -6.72
C GLY A 290 4.89 4.80 -8.07
N GLY A 291 6.04 4.29 -8.50
CA GLY A 291 6.61 4.57 -9.84
C GLY A 291 7.38 5.88 -10.00
N ILE A 292 7.48 6.72 -8.97
CA ILE A 292 8.24 7.98 -9.01
C ILE A 292 9.73 7.67 -8.82
N ARG A 293 10.52 7.78 -9.88
CA ARG A 293 11.94 7.36 -9.89
C ARG A 293 12.93 8.46 -10.24
N THR A 294 12.46 9.53 -10.88
CA THR A 294 13.29 10.65 -11.32
C THR A 294 12.82 11.97 -10.73
N ALA A 295 13.69 12.99 -10.78
CA ALA A 295 13.33 14.34 -10.38
C ALA A 295 12.20 14.92 -11.25
N GLN A 296 12.17 14.58 -12.54
CA GLN A 296 11.10 14.94 -13.48
C GLN A 296 9.75 14.35 -13.04
N ASP A 297 9.72 13.06 -12.66
CA ASP A 297 8.50 12.43 -12.17
C ASP A 297 8.00 13.15 -10.90
N ALA A 298 8.89 13.41 -9.96
CA ALA A 298 8.56 14.09 -8.71
C ALA A 298 8.02 15.51 -8.97
N ALA A 299 8.70 16.29 -9.82
CA ALA A 299 8.26 17.64 -10.20
C ALA A 299 6.88 17.62 -10.86
N ALA A 300 6.63 16.67 -11.76
CA ALA A 300 5.32 16.52 -12.42
C ALA A 300 4.19 16.19 -11.43
N MET A 301 4.46 15.38 -10.40
CA MET A 301 3.48 15.09 -9.34
C MET A 301 3.21 16.32 -8.47
N LEU A 302 4.24 17.08 -8.11
CA LEU A 302 4.09 18.32 -7.34
C LEU A 302 3.29 19.36 -8.13
N GLU A 303 3.60 19.56 -9.41
CA GLU A 303 2.85 20.45 -10.31
C GLU A 303 1.39 20.01 -10.51
N ALA A 304 1.14 18.70 -10.46
CA ALA A 304 -0.21 18.14 -10.52
C ALA A 304 -1.04 18.38 -9.25
N GLY A 305 -0.43 18.86 -8.16
CA GLY A 305 -1.09 19.14 -6.88
C GLY A 305 -0.74 18.18 -5.74
N ALA A 306 0.27 17.31 -5.90
CA ALA A 306 0.79 16.54 -4.77
C ALA A 306 1.47 17.45 -3.75
N THR A 307 1.18 17.24 -2.47
CA THR A 307 1.82 17.93 -1.34
C THR A 307 2.75 17.00 -0.54
N ARG A 308 2.80 15.71 -0.90
CA ARG A 308 3.73 14.72 -0.35
C ARG A 308 4.12 13.67 -1.39
N LEU A 309 5.34 13.15 -1.28
CA LEU A 309 5.88 12.10 -2.16
C LEU A 309 6.27 10.87 -1.34
N GLY A 310 5.79 9.69 -1.72
CA GLY A 310 6.23 8.41 -1.15
C GLY A 310 7.26 7.73 -2.06
N LEU A 311 8.53 7.68 -1.63
CA LEU A 311 9.66 7.26 -2.47
C LEU A 311 10.54 6.21 -1.79
N SER A 312 10.90 5.15 -2.52
CA SER A 312 11.92 4.18 -2.10
C SER A 312 13.33 4.53 -2.61
N SER A 313 13.44 5.44 -3.58
CA SER A 313 14.70 5.85 -4.22
C SER A 313 14.93 7.35 -4.07
N SER A 314 14.71 7.86 -2.85
CA SER A 314 14.73 9.29 -2.52
C SER A 314 16.01 9.98 -2.96
N ARG A 315 17.19 9.37 -2.73
CA ARG A 315 18.47 9.96 -3.15
C ARG A 315 18.55 10.22 -4.65
N ALA A 316 18.25 9.20 -5.46
CA ALA A 316 18.31 9.32 -6.92
C ALA A 316 17.35 10.41 -7.45
N VAL A 317 16.18 10.55 -6.83
CA VAL A 317 15.23 11.63 -7.14
C VAL A 317 15.79 12.99 -6.72
N LEU A 318 16.27 13.12 -5.48
CA LEU A 318 16.78 14.36 -4.93
C LEU A 318 18.06 14.86 -5.62
N ASP A 319 18.93 13.96 -6.10
CA ASP A 319 20.16 14.30 -6.82
C ASP A 319 19.90 14.97 -8.18
N GLY A 320 18.67 14.86 -8.71
CA GLY A 320 18.25 15.57 -9.91
C GLY A 320 17.66 16.97 -9.67
N PHE A 321 17.52 17.42 -8.42
CA PHE A 321 17.03 18.77 -8.09
C PHE A 321 18.18 19.75 -7.80
N PRO A 322 18.01 21.05 -8.11
CA PRO A 322 19.00 22.08 -7.80
C PRO A 322 19.21 22.23 -6.28
N VAL A 323 20.45 22.46 -5.86
CA VAL A 323 20.84 22.66 -4.44
C VAL A 323 20.48 24.07 -3.96
#